data_AF-A0A2E7PEF3-F1
#
_entry.id   AF-A0A2E7PEF3-F1
#
_cell.length_a   1.000
_cell.length_b   1.000
_cell.length_c   1.000
_cell.angle_alpha   90.00
_cell.angle_beta   90.00
_cell.angle_gamma   90.00
#
_symmetry.space_group_name_H-M   'P 1'
#
loop_
_entity.id
_entity.type
_entity.pdbx_description
1 polymer ?
#
loop_
_entity_poly.entity_id
_entity_poly.type
_entity_poly.pdbx_seq_one_letter_code
_entity_poly.pdbx_strand_id
1 'polypeptide(L)'
;MPENTTIVEALRRNWEMVSAAVAEVDEDTLNTRPNPDSNSMSWLIWHMTRVTDRFIHYRIAGTPQIWTVESWYGKFGMPEDPQEYGLGWTNEQAAQWQASSKAVLMEYFDRVNTDAAQYLSAMTDADLERVIPFPAPPDTLTVKEALGNLIWDNIAHGGQVAYLRGFFRGSGWHR
;
A
#
# COMPACT_ATOMS: atom_id res chain seq x y z
N MET A 1 -1.02 27.01 8.85
CA MET A 1 -0.64 25.62 9.21
C MET A 1 -0.63 24.84 7.91
N PRO A 2 0.34 23.98 7.59
CA PRO A 2 0.30 23.35 6.29
C PRO A 2 -0.92 22.43 6.19
N GLU A 3 -1.81 22.76 5.26
CA GLU A 3 -3.10 22.12 5.01
C GLU A 3 -2.92 20.97 4.01
N ASN A 4 -2.05 20.00 4.30
CA ASN A 4 -2.02 18.77 3.51
C ASN A 4 -3.11 17.76 3.95
N THR A 5 -4.19 18.28 4.54
CA THR A 5 -5.31 17.51 5.05
C THR A 5 -5.98 16.73 3.93
N THR A 6 -6.11 17.30 2.73
CA THR A 6 -6.79 16.63 1.62
C THR A 6 -6.11 15.31 1.21
N ILE A 7 -4.78 15.27 1.14
CA ILE A 7 -4.04 14.04 0.77
C ILE A 7 -4.23 12.99 1.86
N VAL A 8 -4.02 13.37 3.12
CA VAL A 8 -4.13 12.44 4.25
C VAL A 8 -5.56 11.93 4.40
N GLU A 9 -6.57 12.77 4.23
CA GLU A 9 -7.98 12.37 4.30
C GLU A 9 -8.38 11.45 3.14
N ALA A 10 -7.85 11.65 1.92
CA ALA A 10 -8.09 10.73 0.80
C ALA A 10 -7.51 9.33 1.07
N LEU A 11 -6.27 9.28 1.57
CA LEU A 11 -5.62 8.03 1.93
C LEU A 11 -6.31 7.34 3.12
N ARG A 12 -6.66 8.07 4.19
CA ARG A 12 -7.40 7.53 5.33
C ARG A 12 -8.72 6.89 4.94
N ARG A 13 -9.53 7.56 4.11
CA ARG A 13 -10.78 6.99 3.59
C ARG A 13 -10.54 5.67 2.87
N ASN A 14 -9.49 5.61 2.04
CA ASN A 14 -9.12 4.37 1.37
C ASN A 14 -8.69 3.27 2.36
N TRP A 15 -7.89 3.62 3.37
CA TRP A 15 -7.40 2.65 4.34
C TRP A 15 -8.49 2.11 5.27
N GLU A 16 -9.43 2.97 5.68
CA GLU A 16 -10.63 2.59 6.42
C GLU A 16 -11.54 1.68 5.58
N MET A 17 -11.72 1.98 4.29
CA MET A 17 -12.47 1.15 3.36
C MET A 17 -11.84 -0.25 3.23
N VAL A 18 -10.53 -0.34 3.05
CA VAL A 18 -9.79 -1.62 2.99
C VAL A 18 -9.98 -2.41 4.28
N SER A 19 -9.80 -1.76 5.43
CA SER A 19 -9.96 -2.39 6.73
C SER A 19 -11.38 -2.93 6.94
N ALA A 20 -12.39 -2.17 6.54
CA ALA A 20 -13.79 -2.61 6.56
C ALA A 20 -14.03 -3.79 5.61
N ALA A 21 -13.52 -3.71 4.37
CA ALA A 21 -13.68 -4.73 3.35
C ALA A 21 -13.11 -6.10 3.77
N VAL A 22 -12.07 -6.12 4.61
CA VAL A 22 -11.47 -7.38 5.08
C VAL A 22 -11.91 -7.83 6.46
N ALA A 23 -12.65 -7.00 7.22
CA ALA A 23 -12.98 -7.29 8.62
C ALA A 23 -13.59 -8.70 8.81
N GLU A 24 -14.56 -9.05 7.96
CA GLU A 24 -15.28 -10.34 7.98
C GLU A 24 -14.87 -11.28 6.82
N VAL A 25 -13.60 -11.25 6.44
CA VAL A 25 -13.02 -12.12 5.41
C VAL A 25 -11.98 -13.04 6.05
N ASP A 26 -12.09 -14.34 5.79
CA ASP A 26 -11.10 -15.35 6.24
C ASP A 26 -9.85 -15.35 5.35
N GLU A 27 -8.78 -15.98 5.82
CA GLU A 27 -7.48 -16.02 5.14
C GLU A 27 -7.56 -16.73 3.79
N ASP A 28 -8.36 -17.80 3.68
CA ASP A 28 -8.58 -18.51 2.43
C ASP A 28 -9.17 -17.58 1.37
N THR A 29 -10.19 -16.79 1.72
CA THR A 29 -10.78 -15.81 0.80
C THR A 29 -9.81 -14.68 0.48
N LEU A 30 -9.05 -14.18 1.47
CA LEU A 30 -8.05 -13.14 1.24
C LEU A 30 -7.01 -13.57 0.21
N ASN A 31 -6.61 -14.84 0.25
CA ASN A 31 -5.63 -15.43 -0.66
C ASN A 31 -6.24 -15.95 -1.97
N THR A 32 -7.57 -15.97 -2.10
CA THR A 32 -8.24 -16.46 -3.31
C THR A 32 -8.13 -15.44 -4.44
N ARG A 33 -7.70 -15.91 -5.61
CA ARG A 33 -7.69 -15.15 -6.87
C ARG A 33 -9.00 -15.39 -7.62
N PRO A 34 -9.69 -14.34 -8.11
CA PRO A 34 -10.93 -14.52 -8.91
C PRO A 34 -10.71 -15.28 -10.22
N ASN A 35 -9.55 -15.10 -10.83
CA ASN A 35 -9.11 -15.75 -12.06
C ASN A 35 -7.57 -15.69 -12.17
N PRO A 36 -6.96 -16.40 -13.13
CA PRO A 36 -5.50 -16.44 -13.31
C PRO A 36 -4.82 -15.11 -13.64
N ASP A 37 -5.59 -14.07 -13.98
CA ASP A 37 -5.08 -12.74 -14.35
C ASP A 37 -5.35 -11.67 -13.28
N SER A 38 -5.96 -12.07 -12.16
CA SER A 38 -6.32 -11.17 -11.07
C SER A 38 -5.48 -11.44 -9.82
N ASN A 39 -5.10 -10.39 -9.11
CA ASN A 39 -4.46 -10.52 -7.80
C ASN A 39 -5.47 -10.89 -6.71
N SER A 40 -4.99 -11.53 -5.64
CA SER A 40 -5.79 -11.78 -4.44
C SER A 40 -5.93 -10.52 -3.59
N MET A 41 -6.89 -10.50 -2.64
CA MET A 41 -7.02 -9.37 -1.71
C MET A 41 -5.76 -9.19 -0.86
N SER A 42 -5.14 -10.30 -0.42
CA SER A 42 -3.91 -10.26 0.36
C SER A 42 -2.75 -9.65 -0.41
N TRP A 43 -2.62 -9.97 -1.70
CA TRP A 43 -1.56 -9.42 -2.55
C TRP A 43 -1.76 -7.92 -2.75
N LEU A 44 -3.00 -7.50 -3.03
CA LEU A 44 -3.34 -6.09 -3.23
C LEU A 44 -3.02 -5.26 -1.99
N ILE A 45 -3.38 -5.77 -0.80
CA ILE A 45 -3.11 -5.07 0.47
C ILE A 45 -1.61 -4.98 0.73
N TRP A 46 -0.90 -6.10 0.61
CA TRP A 46 0.55 -6.12 0.79
C TRP A 46 1.24 -5.17 -0.19
N HIS A 47 0.88 -5.23 -1.48
CA HIS A 47 1.46 -4.41 -2.54
C HIS A 47 1.29 -2.92 -2.23
N MET A 48 0.06 -2.45 -2.01
CA MET A 48 -0.17 -1.02 -1.75
C MET A 48 0.50 -0.54 -0.45
N THR A 49 0.62 -1.41 0.56
CA THR A 49 1.40 -1.10 1.78
C THR A 49 2.88 -0.97 1.48
N ARG A 50 3.47 -1.90 0.72
CA ARG A 50 4.88 -1.82 0.30
C ARG A 50 5.13 -0.56 -0.55
N VAL A 51 4.19 -0.18 -1.41
CA VAL A 51 4.25 1.08 -2.18
C VAL A 51 4.23 2.27 -1.24
N THR A 52 3.32 2.34 -0.27
CA THR A 52 3.27 3.42 0.74
C THR A 52 4.58 3.49 1.52
N ASP A 53 5.07 2.38 2.06
CA ASP A 53 6.31 2.31 2.82
C ASP A 53 7.51 2.85 1.99
N ARG A 54 7.64 2.39 0.75
CA ARG A 54 8.69 2.83 -0.16
C ARG A 54 8.56 4.30 -0.55
N PHE A 55 7.35 4.81 -0.79
CA PHE A 55 7.16 6.21 -1.16
C PHE A 55 7.49 7.14 0.01
N ILE A 56 6.98 6.85 1.20
CA ILE A 56 7.20 7.69 2.39
C ILE A 56 8.66 7.64 2.81
N HIS A 57 9.20 6.46 3.10
CA HIS A 57 10.52 6.34 3.70
C HIS A 57 11.63 6.52 2.68
N TYR A 58 11.65 5.69 1.63
CA TYR A 58 12.76 5.68 0.69
C TYR A 58 12.71 6.87 -0.28
N ARG A 59 11.56 7.09 -0.93
CA ARG A 59 11.46 8.07 -2.03
C ARG A 59 11.41 9.51 -1.55
N ILE A 60 10.62 9.80 -0.52
CA ILE A 60 10.38 11.17 -0.08
C ILE A 60 11.30 11.53 1.09
N ALA A 61 11.31 10.74 2.16
CA ALA A 61 12.09 11.03 3.36
C ALA A 61 13.60 10.71 3.23
N GLY A 62 13.98 9.84 2.29
CA GLY A 62 15.38 9.38 2.14
C GLY A 62 15.86 8.51 3.30
N THR A 63 14.95 7.76 3.92
CA THR A 63 15.21 6.88 5.07
C THR A 63 14.95 5.41 4.70
N PRO A 64 15.53 4.45 5.46
CA PRO A 64 15.19 3.04 5.30
C PRO A 64 13.70 2.76 5.51
N GLN A 65 13.15 1.81 4.74
CA GLN A 65 11.74 1.41 4.81
C GLN A 65 11.42 0.67 6.12
N ILE A 66 10.20 0.81 6.64
CA ILE A 66 9.70 0.05 7.80
C ILE A 66 9.91 -1.46 7.57
N TRP A 67 9.68 -1.91 6.33
CA TRP A 67 9.91 -3.29 5.90
C TRP A 67 11.24 -3.89 6.36
N THR A 68 12.33 -3.13 6.23
CA THR A 68 13.67 -3.57 6.59
C THR A 68 13.98 -3.26 8.05
N VAL A 69 13.70 -2.04 8.52
CA VAL A 69 14.10 -1.62 9.89
C VAL A 69 13.38 -2.39 10.99
N GLU A 70 12.15 -2.82 10.74
CA GLU A 70 11.34 -3.61 11.68
C GLU A 70 11.27 -5.10 11.30
N SER A 71 12.07 -5.52 10.32
CA SER A 71 12.17 -6.93 9.88
C SER A 71 10.84 -7.58 9.49
N TRP A 72 9.94 -6.81 8.87
CA TRP A 72 8.65 -7.33 8.39
C TRP A 72 8.83 -8.42 7.35
N TYR A 73 9.89 -8.35 6.54
CA TYR A 73 10.25 -9.43 5.61
C TYR A 73 10.27 -10.81 6.27
N GLY A 74 10.75 -10.90 7.52
CA GLY A 74 10.78 -12.15 8.29
C GLY A 74 9.38 -12.64 8.67
N LYS A 75 8.48 -11.73 9.07
CA LYS A 75 7.08 -12.06 9.40
C LYS A 75 6.29 -12.53 8.17
N PHE A 76 6.64 -12.04 6.98
CA PHE A 76 6.04 -12.45 5.70
C PHE A 76 6.75 -13.63 5.02
N GLY A 77 7.91 -14.08 5.54
CA GLY A 77 8.72 -15.11 4.89
C GLY A 77 9.27 -14.69 3.52
N MET A 78 9.52 -13.39 3.35
CA MET A 78 9.95 -12.78 2.09
C MET A 78 11.41 -12.28 2.17
N PRO A 79 12.05 -11.99 1.02
CA PRO A 79 13.36 -11.36 1.01
C PRO A 79 13.35 -9.98 1.69
N GLU A 80 14.49 -9.61 2.28
CA GLU A 80 14.71 -8.27 2.84
C GLU A 80 14.72 -7.17 1.75
N ASP A 81 14.85 -7.54 0.46
CA ASP A 81 15.01 -6.59 -0.65
C ASP A 81 13.98 -5.44 -0.62
N PRO A 82 14.42 -4.18 -0.44
CA PRO A 82 13.52 -3.02 -0.40
C PRO A 82 12.84 -2.73 -1.75
N GLN A 83 13.29 -3.34 -2.85
CA GLN A 83 12.62 -3.30 -4.16
C GLN A 83 11.68 -4.49 -4.40
N GLU A 84 11.56 -5.42 -3.45
CA GLU A 84 10.49 -6.42 -3.49
C GLU A 84 9.19 -5.81 -2.96
N TYR A 85 8.32 -5.48 -3.91
CA TYR A 85 6.97 -4.97 -3.66
C TYR A 85 5.99 -5.45 -4.74
N GLY A 86 6.31 -6.54 -5.47
CA GLY A 86 5.39 -7.13 -6.44
C GLY A 86 5.39 -6.48 -7.83
N LEU A 87 6.11 -5.36 -8.02
CA LEU A 87 6.18 -4.73 -9.33
C LEU A 87 6.86 -5.66 -10.35
N GLY A 88 6.17 -5.91 -11.46
CA GLY A 88 6.68 -6.77 -12.52
C GLY A 88 6.55 -8.28 -12.24
N TRP A 89 5.85 -8.67 -11.16
CA TRP A 89 5.53 -10.08 -10.94
C TRP A 89 4.67 -10.62 -12.08
N THR A 90 5.00 -11.83 -12.50
CA THR A 90 4.19 -12.66 -13.40
C THR A 90 2.95 -13.19 -12.69
N ASN A 91 1.96 -13.64 -13.47
CA ASN A 91 0.77 -14.31 -12.94
C ASN A 91 1.13 -15.56 -12.12
N GLU A 92 2.19 -16.28 -12.49
CA GLU A 92 2.68 -17.45 -11.78
C GLU A 92 3.28 -17.07 -10.42
N GLN A 93 4.08 -16.00 -10.35
CA GLN A 93 4.60 -15.48 -9.08
C GLN A 93 3.47 -15.04 -8.16
N ALA A 94 2.50 -14.28 -8.69
CA ALA A 94 1.32 -13.87 -7.93
C ALA A 94 0.45 -15.07 -7.50
N ALA A 95 0.41 -16.17 -8.27
CA ALA A 95 -0.30 -17.40 -7.89
C ALA A 95 0.34 -18.13 -6.72
N GLN A 96 1.67 -18.10 -6.64
CA GLN A 96 2.45 -18.83 -5.65
C GLN A 96 2.56 -18.10 -4.32
N TRP A 97 2.27 -16.79 -4.30
CA TRP A 97 2.35 -16.00 -3.11
C TRP A 97 1.01 -15.95 -2.37
N GLN A 98 1.07 -16.11 -1.05
CA GLN A 98 -0.04 -15.93 -0.13
C GLN A 98 0.47 -15.19 1.10
N ALA A 99 -0.36 -14.34 1.71
CA ALA A 99 0.01 -13.72 2.98
C ALA A 99 0.07 -14.80 4.08
N SER A 100 1.11 -14.76 4.90
CA SER A 100 1.34 -15.76 5.97
C SER A 100 0.24 -15.77 7.03
N SER A 101 -0.36 -14.61 7.31
CA SER A 101 -1.60 -14.49 8.08
C SER A 101 -2.26 -13.14 7.82
N LYS A 102 -3.59 -13.09 8.02
CA LYS A 102 -4.35 -11.83 7.99
C LYS A 102 -3.87 -10.87 9.06
N ALA A 103 -3.53 -11.39 10.24
CA ALA A 103 -3.04 -10.58 11.36
C ALA A 103 -1.74 -9.85 10.98
N VAL A 104 -0.75 -10.57 10.47
CA VAL A 104 0.53 -9.97 10.03
C VAL A 104 0.32 -8.98 8.89
N LEU A 105 -0.54 -9.32 7.92
CA LEU A 105 -0.86 -8.44 6.80
C LEU A 105 -1.44 -7.10 7.27
N MET A 106 -2.44 -7.14 8.15
CA MET A 106 -3.11 -5.94 8.63
C MET A 106 -2.27 -5.17 9.66
N GLU A 107 -1.46 -5.85 10.48
CA GLU A 107 -0.52 -5.18 11.40
C GLU A 107 0.51 -4.35 10.62
N TYR A 108 1.04 -4.88 9.51
CA TYR A 108 1.94 -4.12 8.64
C TYR A 108 1.22 -2.97 7.92
N PHE A 109 0.01 -3.23 7.40
CA PHE A 109 -0.84 -2.22 6.77
C PHE A 109 -1.07 -1.03 7.70
N ASP A 110 -1.51 -1.29 8.94
CA ASP A 110 -1.78 -0.24 9.94
C ASP A 110 -0.50 0.48 10.38
N ARG A 111 0.59 -0.27 10.60
CA ARG A 111 1.88 0.28 11.02
C ARG A 111 2.42 1.29 10.01
N VAL A 112 2.43 0.94 8.71
CA VAL A 112 2.93 1.80 7.64
C VAL A 112 2.01 3.00 7.43
N ASN A 113 0.69 2.79 7.42
CA ASN A 113 -0.27 3.87 7.18
C ASN A 113 -0.31 4.89 8.32
N THR A 114 -0.08 4.45 9.57
CA THR A 114 0.06 5.34 10.72
C THR A 114 1.27 6.27 10.56
N ASP A 115 2.42 5.71 10.16
CA ASP A 115 3.64 6.48 9.89
C ASP A 115 3.44 7.47 8.74
N ALA A 116 2.87 6.96 7.64
CA ALA A 116 2.56 7.75 6.46
C ALA A 116 1.65 8.94 6.79
N ALA A 117 0.58 8.71 7.56
CA ALA A 117 -0.31 9.78 7.98
C ALA A 117 0.41 10.83 8.82
N GLN A 118 1.26 10.42 9.76
CA GLN A 118 2.04 11.31 10.59
C GLN A 118 3.02 12.14 9.76
N TYR A 119 3.78 11.50 8.88
CA TYR A 119 4.75 12.14 8.00
C TYR A 119 4.08 13.17 7.08
N LEU A 120 3.03 12.76 6.36
CA LEU A 120 2.30 13.60 5.41
C LEU A 120 1.62 14.80 6.08
N SER A 121 1.12 14.61 7.31
CA SER A 121 0.46 15.68 8.08
C SER A 121 1.46 16.76 8.56
N ALA A 122 2.74 16.43 8.66
CA ALA A 122 3.79 17.35 9.09
C ALA A 122 4.48 18.10 7.93
N MET A 123 4.21 17.70 6.68
CA MET A 123 4.84 18.30 5.51
C MET A 123 4.45 19.76 5.30
N THR A 124 5.40 20.57 4.89
CA THR A 124 5.20 21.97 4.49
C THR A 124 5.02 22.11 2.98
N ASP A 125 4.55 23.26 2.51
CA ASP A 125 4.49 23.56 1.08
C ASP A 125 5.88 23.50 0.42
N ALA A 126 6.93 23.90 1.14
CA ALA A 126 8.31 23.78 0.67
C ALA A 126 8.74 22.31 0.50
N ASP A 127 8.28 21.41 1.38
CA ASP A 127 8.54 19.98 1.24
C ASP A 127 7.86 19.39 0.00
N LEU A 128 6.66 19.87 -0.34
CA LEU A 128 5.90 19.44 -1.52
C LEU A 128 6.55 19.87 -2.84
N GLU A 129 7.17 21.05 -2.87
CA GLU A 129 7.86 21.59 -4.06
C GLU A 129 9.28 21.04 -4.25
N ARG A 130 9.81 20.27 -3.29
CA ARG A 130 11.14 19.65 -3.41
C ARG A 130 11.18 18.68 -4.59
N VAL A 131 12.22 18.76 -5.41
CA VAL A 131 12.47 17.85 -6.54
C VAL A 131 13.23 16.61 -6.06
N ILE A 132 12.78 15.43 -6.49
CA ILE A 132 13.34 14.12 -6.13
C ILE A 132 13.56 13.25 -7.38
N PRO A 133 14.53 12.31 -7.36
CA PRO A 133 14.73 11.36 -8.46
C PRO A 133 13.52 10.45 -8.69
N PHE A 134 13.25 10.08 -9.94
CA PHE A 134 12.16 9.21 -10.34
C PHE A 134 12.63 8.17 -11.40
N PRO A 135 12.18 6.90 -11.33
CA PRO A 135 12.72 5.82 -12.15
C PRO A 135 12.16 5.75 -13.58
N ALA A 136 11.29 6.68 -13.97
CA ALA A 136 10.68 6.74 -15.30
C ALA A 136 10.73 8.18 -15.80
N PRO A 137 10.70 8.45 -17.12
CA PRO A 137 10.66 9.83 -17.64
C PRO A 137 9.40 10.59 -17.19
N PRO A 138 9.53 11.86 -16.74
CA PRO A 138 10.77 12.58 -16.46
C PRO A 138 11.52 11.98 -15.26
N ASP A 139 12.85 11.90 -15.35
CA ASP A 139 13.74 11.25 -14.35
C ASP A 139 13.78 11.96 -12.98
N THR A 140 13.00 13.03 -12.83
CA THR A 140 12.73 13.73 -11.58
C THR A 140 11.26 14.14 -11.50
N LEU A 141 10.72 14.19 -10.29
CA LEU A 141 9.41 14.76 -9.97
C LEU A 141 9.51 15.68 -8.76
N THR A 142 8.59 16.62 -8.61
CA THR A 142 8.32 17.23 -7.29
C THR A 142 7.75 16.18 -6.34
N VAL A 143 7.91 16.36 -5.02
CA VAL A 143 7.28 15.49 -4.03
C VAL A 143 5.76 15.48 -4.21
N LYS A 144 5.15 16.61 -4.55
CA LYS A 144 3.73 16.72 -4.86
C LYS A 144 3.30 15.80 -6.01
N GLU A 145 4.03 15.78 -7.12
CA GLU A 145 3.76 14.87 -8.25
C GLU A 145 3.98 13.40 -7.87
N ALA A 146 5.02 13.11 -7.10
CA ALA A 146 5.26 11.77 -6.57
C ALA A 146 4.12 11.30 -5.65
N LEU A 147 3.57 12.18 -4.80
CA LEU A 147 2.40 11.88 -3.96
C LEU A 147 1.16 11.59 -4.81
N GLY A 148 0.99 12.25 -5.96
CA GLY A 148 -0.06 11.91 -6.92
C GLY A 148 -0.02 10.44 -7.34
N ASN A 149 1.17 9.88 -7.56
CA ASN A 149 1.36 8.46 -7.88
C ASN A 149 0.98 7.56 -6.70
N LEU A 150 1.43 7.90 -5.49
CA LEU A 150 1.08 7.15 -4.27
C LEU A 150 -0.44 7.11 -4.04
N ILE A 151 -1.10 8.26 -4.14
CA ILE A 151 -2.54 8.38 -3.91
C ILE A 151 -3.33 7.56 -4.94
N TRP A 152 -2.96 7.67 -6.22
CA TRP A 152 -3.58 6.90 -7.29
C TRP A 152 -3.44 5.39 -7.07
N ASP A 153 -2.22 4.92 -6.78
CA ASP A 153 -1.92 3.52 -6.52
C ASP A 153 -2.78 2.95 -5.36
N ASN A 154 -2.75 3.63 -4.21
CA ASN A 154 -3.48 3.20 -3.02
C ASN A 154 -5.00 3.16 -3.26
N ILE A 155 -5.57 4.18 -3.91
CA ILE A 155 -7.01 4.24 -4.19
C ILE A 155 -7.42 3.19 -5.22
N ALA A 156 -6.62 2.98 -6.28
CA ALA A 156 -6.91 1.99 -7.29
C ALA A 156 -6.93 0.57 -6.70
N HIS A 157 -5.91 0.22 -5.92
CA HIS A 157 -5.80 -1.09 -5.29
C HIS A 157 -6.78 -1.28 -4.13
N GLY A 158 -7.04 -0.24 -3.33
CA GLY A 158 -8.08 -0.31 -2.30
C GLY A 158 -9.48 -0.52 -2.90
N GLY A 159 -9.78 0.12 -4.04
CA GLY A 159 -11.00 -0.13 -4.79
C GLY A 159 -11.12 -1.57 -5.31
N GLN A 160 -10.01 -2.18 -5.74
CA GLN A 160 -9.97 -3.60 -6.11
C GLN A 160 -10.27 -4.49 -4.90
N VAL A 161 -9.69 -4.22 -3.73
CA VAL A 161 -9.99 -4.96 -2.49
C VAL A 161 -11.48 -4.85 -2.14
N ALA A 162 -12.06 -3.65 -2.20
CA ALA A 162 -13.48 -3.43 -1.95
C ALA A 162 -14.37 -4.20 -2.95
N TYR A 163 -14.00 -4.19 -4.24
CA TYR A 163 -14.69 -4.96 -5.27
C TYR A 163 -14.63 -6.47 -4.99
N LEU A 164 -13.47 -7.00 -4.60
CA LEU A 164 -13.29 -8.42 -4.28
C LEU A 164 -14.09 -8.85 -3.03
N ARG A 165 -14.24 -7.98 -2.03
CA ARG A 165 -15.17 -8.23 -0.92
C ARG A 165 -16.60 -8.42 -1.45
N GLY A 166 -17.04 -7.53 -2.33
CA GLY A 166 -18.30 -7.65 -3.07
C GLY A 166 -18.45 -8.98 -3.79
N PHE A 167 -17.42 -9.36 -4.55
CA PHE A 167 -17.39 -10.58 -5.35
C PHE A 167 -17.47 -11.86 -4.51
N PHE A 168 -16.69 -11.97 -3.43
CA PHE A 168 -16.59 -13.20 -2.64
C PHE A 168 -17.63 -13.30 -1.52
N ARG A 169 -18.05 -12.18 -0.92
CA ARG A 169 -18.85 -12.19 0.32
C ARG A 169 -20.05 -11.22 0.30
N GLY A 170 -20.24 -10.44 -0.77
CA GLY A 170 -21.31 -9.44 -0.84
C GLY A 170 -20.95 -8.12 -0.16
N SER A 171 -21.94 -7.46 0.46
CA SER A 171 -21.78 -6.12 1.04
C SER A 171 -20.78 -6.07 2.23
N GLY A 172 -20.51 -4.86 2.72
CA GLY A 172 -19.59 -4.61 3.84
C GLY A 172 -18.25 -3.98 3.48
N TRP A 173 -18.10 -3.53 2.22
CA TRP A 173 -16.92 -2.79 1.75
C TRP A 173 -17.06 -1.26 1.88
N HIS A 174 -18.26 -0.75 2.20
CA HIS A 174 -18.51 0.67 2.49
C HIS A 174 -19.30 0.79 3.80
N ARG A 175 -19.02 1.84 4.57
CA ARG A 175 -19.88 2.32 5.67
C ARG A 175 -20.44 3.68 5.30
#